data_AF-A0A9P3BV46-F1
#
_entry.id   AF-A0A9P3BV46-F1
#
_cell.length_a   1.000
_cell.length_b   1.000
_cell.length_c   1.000
_cell.angle_alpha   90.00
_cell.angle_beta   90.00
_cell.angle_gamma   90.00
#
_symmetry.space_group_name_H-M   'P 1'
#
loop_
_entity.id
_entity.type
_entity.pdbx_description
1 polymer ?
#
loop_
_entity_poly.entity_id
_entity_poly.type
_entity_poly.pdbx_seq_one_letter_code
_entity_poly.pdbx_strand_id
1 'polypeptide(L)'
;MSASGQEWITKTILCLQEELVPFTSGSESQSCSELKQYALGTHAGCYVKSGVCTLPIEDWGRILEIVAPALISELENFKSAFETAGDCVLLLLLVRGFEIGRDGSGPVLEGDTQAVDLTVE
;
A
#
# COMPACT_ATOMS: atom_id res chain seq x y z
N MET A 1 -14.35 14.77 5.13
CA MET A 1 -13.97 14.18 3.84
C MET A 1 -14.78 14.84 2.74
N SER A 2 -14.14 15.22 1.64
CA SER A 2 -14.76 15.68 0.40
C SER A 2 -15.54 14.55 -0.28
N ALA A 3 -16.22 14.83 -1.40
CA ALA A 3 -16.87 13.79 -2.20
C ALA A 3 -15.87 12.71 -2.69
N SER A 4 -14.72 13.14 -3.23
CA SER A 4 -13.65 12.22 -3.66
C SER A 4 -13.08 11.42 -2.49
N GLY A 5 -12.94 12.05 -1.32
CA GLY A 5 -12.51 11.38 -0.11
C GLY A 5 -13.48 10.28 0.37
N GLN A 6 -14.80 10.53 0.28
CA GLN A 6 -15.81 9.52 0.61
C GLN A 6 -15.80 8.36 -0.41
N GLU A 7 -15.64 8.67 -1.69
CA GLU A 7 -15.50 7.65 -2.73
C GLU A 7 -14.26 6.77 -2.51
N TRP A 8 -13.14 7.38 -2.14
CA TRP A 8 -11.91 6.66 -1.77
C TRP A 8 -12.13 5.72 -0.58
N ILE A 9 -12.86 6.15 0.46
CA ILE A 9 -13.19 5.29 1.61
C ILE A 9 -13.99 4.07 1.15
N THR A 10 -15.04 4.27 0.34
CA THR A 10 -15.87 3.16 -0.15
C THR A 10 -15.05 2.17 -0.98
N LYS A 11 -14.22 2.66 -1.90
CA LYS A 11 -13.33 1.81 -2.72
C LYS A 11 -12.31 1.05 -1.88
N THR A 12 -11.75 1.71 -0.87
CA THR A 12 -10.77 1.12 0.04
C THR A 12 -11.39 -0.01 0.84
N ILE A 13 -12.57 0.21 1.44
CA ILE A 13 -13.28 -0.83 2.21
C ILE A 13 -13.57 -2.04 1.33
N LEU A 14 -14.04 -1.83 0.10
CA LEU A 14 -14.33 -2.92 -0.83
C LEU A 14 -13.05 -3.70 -1.17
N CYS A 15 -11.97 -3.01 -1.51
CA CYS A 15 -10.68 -3.65 -1.80
C CYS A 15 -10.20 -4.51 -0.62
N LEU A 16 -10.22 -3.96 0.59
CA LEU A 16 -9.81 -4.68 1.80
C LEU A 16 -10.65 -5.94 2.05
N GLN A 17 -11.95 -5.87 1.78
CA GLN A 17 -12.86 -7.02 1.93
C GLN A 17 -12.60 -8.08 0.86
N GLU A 18 -12.36 -7.67 -0.39
CA GLU A 18 -12.06 -8.57 -1.51
C GLU A 18 -10.80 -9.40 -1.28
N GLU A 19 -9.73 -8.80 -0.73
CA GLU A 19 -8.49 -9.51 -0.39
C GLU A 19 -8.71 -10.64 0.64
N LEU A 20 -9.75 -10.53 1.47
CA LEU A 20 -10.05 -11.55 2.48
C LEU A 20 -10.98 -12.66 1.97
N VAL A 21 -11.61 -12.50 0.80
CA VAL A 21 -12.54 -13.50 0.22
C VAL A 21 -11.91 -14.89 0.10
N PRO A 22 -10.65 -15.06 -0.35
CA PRO A 22 -10.02 -16.38 -0.47
C PRO A 22 -9.97 -17.18 0.84
N PHE A 23 -9.98 -16.51 1.99
CA PHE A 23 -9.91 -17.14 3.31
C PHE A 23 -11.27 -17.54 3.88
N THR A 24 -12.37 -17.23 3.18
CA THR A 24 -13.73 -17.48 3.66
C THR A 24 -14.23 -18.91 3.40
N SER A 25 -13.59 -19.67 2.51
CA SER A 25 -14.01 -21.02 2.09
C SER A 25 -13.59 -22.15 3.06
N GLY A 26 -12.79 -21.87 4.09
CA GLY A 26 -12.34 -22.85 5.08
C GLY A 26 -11.29 -23.86 4.56
N SER A 27 -10.80 -23.68 3.34
CA SER A 27 -9.74 -24.50 2.73
C SER A 27 -8.32 -24.05 3.11
N GLU A 28 -8.17 -22.81 3.58
CA GLU A 28 -6.91 -22.20 4.01
C GLU A 28 -6.78 -22.34 5.54
N SER A 29 -5.83 -23.13 6.03
CA SER A 29 -5.56 -23.29 7.46
C SER A 29 -4.57 -22.23 7.96
N GLN A 30 -4.96 -20.95 7.90
CA GLN A 30 -4.16 -19.87 8.50
C GLN A 30 -4.57 -19.63 9.95
N SER A 31 -3.58 -19.38 10.81
CA SER A 31 -3.81 -18.89 12.16
C SER A 31 -4.34 -17.45 12.13
N CYS A 32 -5.00 -17.01 13.22
CA CYS A 32 -5.42 -15.61 13.35
C CYS A 32 -4.24 -14.63 13.22
N SER A 33 -3.03 -15.04 13.58
CA SER A 33 -1.82 -14.21 13.46
C SER A 33 -1.40 -14.03 12.01
N GLU A 34 -1.37 -15.12 11.24
CA GLU A 34 -1.03 -15.09 9.81
C GLU A 34 -2.07 -14.30 9.02
N LEU A 35 -3.36 -14.50 9.32
CA LEU A 35 -4.43 -13.75 8.69
C LEU A 35 -4.37 -12.24 9.03
N LYS A 36 -4.03 -11.88 10.28
CA LYS A 36 -3.79 -10.47 10.66
C LYS A 36 -2.64 -9.87 9.85
N GLN A 37 -1.50 -10.57 9.76
CA GLN A 37 -0.34 -10.08 9.02
C GLN A 37 -0.63 -9.93 7.53
N TYR A 38 -1.32 -10.91 6.94
CA TYR A 38 -1.79 -10.83 5.56
C TYR A 38 -2.70 -9.61 5.35
N ALA A 39 -3.74 -9.47 6.19
CA ALA A 39 -4.68 -8.35 6.10
C ALA A 39 -3.98 -6.99 6.22
N LEU A 40 -3.05 -6.83 7.17
CA LEU A 40 -2.28 -5.59 7.33
C LEU A 40 -1.40 -5.30 6.11
N GLY A 41 -0.84 -6.33 5.48
CA GLY A 41 -0.01 -6.22 4.27
C GLY A 41 -0.77 -5.70 3.03
N THR A 42 -2.10 -5.83 2.97
CA THR A 42 -2.87 -5.36 1.80
C THR A 42 -3.25 -3.89 1.86
N HIS A 43 -3.12 -3.24 3.03
CA HIS A 43 -3.63 -1.89 3.26
C HIS A 43 -3.00 -0.86 2.31
N ALA A 44 -1.66 -0.89 2.15
CA ALA A 44 -0.97 0.07 1.29
C ALA A 44 -1.43 -0.04 -0.17
N GLY A 45 -1.46 -1.27 -0.70
CA GLY A 45 -1.94 -1.55 -2.05
C GLY A 45 -3.39 -1.08 -2.25
N CYS A 46 -4.29 -1.37 -1.31
CA CYS A 46 -5.69 -0.95 -1.40
C CYS A 46 -5.87 0.57 -1.30
N TYR A 47 -5.08 1.28 -0.49
CA TYR A 47 -5.14 2.75 -0.40
C TYR A 47 -4.72 3.42 -1.72
N VAL A 48 -3.61 2.95 -2.32
CA VAL A 48 -3.09 3.46 -3.59
C VAL A 48 -4.06 3.15 -4.73
N LYS A 49 -4.49 1.88 -4.86
CA LYS A 49 -5.45 1.43 -5.89
C LYS A 49 -6.77 2.19 -5.82
N SER A 50 -7.20 2.59 -4.62
CA SER A 50 -8.42 3.35 -4.41
C SER A 50 -8.28 4.85 -4.70
N GLY A 51 -7.05 5.35 -4.90
CA GLY A 51 -6.78 6.70 -5.36
C GLY A 51 -6.31 7.70 -4.30
N VAL A 52 -5.78 7.24 -3.16
CA VAL A 52 -5.35 8.13 -2.05
C VAL A 52 -4.38 9.23 -2.53
N CYS A 53 -3.48 8.89 -3.46
CA CYS A 53 -2.46 9.80 -4.01
C CYS A 53 -3.02 10.97 -4.82
N THR A 54 -4.29 10.91 -5.22
CA THR A 54 -4.98 11.95 -6.00
C THR A 54 -6.01 12.72 -5.19
N LEU A 55 -6.14 12.41 -3.89
CA LEU A 55 -7.09 13.11 -3.02
C LEU A 55 -6.70 14.58 -2.80
N PRO A 56 -7.69 15.47 -2.61
CA PRO A 56 -7.45 16.83 -2.15
C PRO A 56 -6.66 16.88 -0.85
N ILE A 57 -5.88 17.94 -0.65
CA ILE A 57 -5.03 18.07 0.54
C ILE A 57 -5.85 18.15 1.84
N GLU A 58 -7.08 18.66 1.80
CA GLU A 58 -7.96 18.64 2.96
C GLU A 58 -8.33 17.23 3.42
N ASP A 59 -8.44 16.27 2.50
CA ASP A 59 -8.75 14.88 2.83
C ASP A 59 -7.54 14.18 3.46
N TRP A 60 -6.33 14.48 2.99
CA TRP A 60 -5.09 14.03 3.64
C TRP A 60 -5.01 14.49 5.10
N GLY A 61 -5.38 15.74 5.38
CA GLY A 61 -5.45 16.25 6.75
C GLY A 61 -6.41 15.46 7.63
N ARG A 62 -7.58 15.10 7.10
CA ARG A 62 -8.59 14.29 7.81
C ARG A 62 -8.18 12.84 7.99
N ILE A 63 -7.56 12.24 6.98
CA ILE A 63 -7.02 10.88 7.07
C ILE A 63 -5.99 10.82 8.20
N LEU A 64 -5.02 11.74 8.23
CA LEU A 64 -4.00 11.82 9.28
C LEU A 64 -4.60 12.03 10.67
N GLU A 65 -5.63 12.88 10.81
CA GLU A 65 -6.36 13.07 12.08
C GLU A 65 -6.93 11.75 12.62
N ILE A 66 -7.45 10.90 11.74
CA ILE A 66 -8.09 9.63 12.11
C ILE A 66 -7.04 8.54 12.39
N VAL A 67 -6.00 8.43 11.56
CA VAL A 67 -5.06 7.29 11.64
C VAL A 67 -3.91 7.54 12.60
N ALA A 68 -3.53 8.80 12.88
CA ALA A 68 -2.37 9.12 13.73
C ALA A 68 -2.39 8.42 15.11
N PRO A 69 -3.51 8.33 15.84
CA PRO A 69 -3.55 7.59 17.11
C PRO A 69 -3.22 6.10 16.94
N ALA A 70 -3.69 5.47 15.86
CA ALA A 70 -3.48 4.05 15.57
C ALA A 70 -2.05 3.74 15.08
N LEU A 71 -1.38 4.72 14.45
CA LEU A 71 0.03 4.61 14.03
C LEU A 71 1.00 4.68 15.21
N ILE A 72 0.64 5.38 16.28
CA ILE A 72 1.49 5.53 17.47
C ILE A 72 1.37 4.31 18.40
N SER A 73 0.28 3.53 18.30
CA SER A 73 0.01 2.41 19.19
C SER A 73 0.52 1.06 18.70
N GLU A 74 0.63 0.81 17.38
CA GLU A 74 1.09 -0.46 16.82
C GLU A 74 2.07 -0.26 15.66
N LEU A 75 3.26 -0.86 15.77
CA LEU A 75 4.35 -0.74 14.79
C LEU A 75 3.98 -1.28 13.40
N GLU A 76 3.10 -2.29 13.32
CA GLU A 76 2.67 -2.86 12.03
C GLU A 76 1.75 -1.91 11.25
N ASN A 77 1.00 -1.03 11.93
CA ASN A 77 0.19 0.01 11.28
C ASN A 77 1.07 1.09 10.62
N PHE A 78 2.28 1.31 11.14
CA PHE A 78 3.23 2.28 10.61
C PHE A 78 3.85 1.84 9.27
N LYS A 79 4.02 0.52 9.06
CA LYS A 79 4.58 -0.02 7.82
C LYS A 79 3.68 0.25 6.61
N SER A 80 2.38 -0.04 6.74
CA SER A 80 1.44 0.19 5.63
C SER A 80 1.27 1.68 5.30
N ALA A 81 1.33 2.56 6.30
CA ALA A 81 1.34 4.00 6.10
C ALA A 81 2.59 4.49 5.33
N PHE A 82 3.76 3.93 5.65
CA PHE A 82 5.02 4.27 4.97
C PHE A 82 5.07 3.75 3.53
N GLU A 83 4.60 2.53 3.28
CA GLU A 83 4.48 1.96 1.93
C GLU A 83 3.53 2.77 1.06
N THR A 84 2.36 3.17 1.61
CA THR A 84 1.42 4.06 0.92
C THR A 84 2.06 5.40 0.53
N ALA A 85 2.83 6.00 1.45
CA ALA A 85 3.51 7.25 1.18
C ALA A 85 4.58 7.10 0.09
N GLY A 86 5.37 6.01 0.12
CA GLY A 86 6.35 5.68 -0.91
C GLY A 86 5.73 5.51 -2.30
N ASP A 87 4.64 4.75 -2.40
CA ASP A 87 3.93 4.50 -3.66
C ASP A 87 3.28 5.76 -4.23
N CYS A 88 2.77 6.65 -3.38
CA CYS A 88 2.27 7.95 -3.84
C CYS A 88 3.37 8.86 -4.34
N VAL A 89 4.55 8.87 -3.71
CA VAL A 89 5.72 9.61 -4.21
C VAL A 89 6.17 9.05 -5.56
N LEU A 90 6.24 7.73 -5.72
CA LEU A 90 6.57 7.08 -6.99
C LEU A 90 5.54 7.44 -8.08
N LEU A 91 4.24 7.37 -7.78
CA LEU A 91 3.18 7.75 -8.72
C LEU A 91 3.27 9.23 -9.11
N LEU A 92 3.55 10.13 -8.16
CA LEU A 92 3.76 11.55 -8.44
C LEU A 92 4.99 11.79 -9.33
N LEU A 93 6.08 11.05 -9.13
CA LEU A 93 7.28 11.12 -9.98
C LEU A 93 7.01 10.62 -11.40
N LEU A 94 6.23 9.54 -11.56
CA LEU A 94 5.84 9.00 -12.86
C LEU A 94 4.87 9.94 -13.61
N VAL A 95 3.89 10.52 -12.92
CA VAL A 95 2.88 11.43 -13.52
C VAL A 95 3.45 12.81 -13.82
N ARG A 96 4.44 13.30 -13.05
CA ARG A 96 5.08 14.61 -13.26
C ARG A 96 6.17 14.62 -14.33
N GLY A 97 6.41 13.51 -15.02
CA GLY A 97 7.43 13.43 -16.07
C GLY A 97 8.82 13.36 -15.47
N PHE A 98 9.37 12.14 -15.43
CA PHE A 98 10.81 11.95 -15.49
C PHE A 98 11.33 12.58 -16.79
N GLU A 99 11.66 13.87 -16.76
CA GLU A 99 12.69 14.46 -17.61
C GLU A 99 13.98 14.53 -16.78
N ILE A 100 14.57 13.37 -16.47
CA ILE A 100 16.01 13.36 -16.24
C ILE A 100 16.65 13.59 -17.60
N GLY A 101 17.24 14.77 -17.73
CA GLY A 101 18.02 15.19 -18.87
C GLY A 101 18.92 14.06 -19.35
N ARG A 102 18.88 13.89 -20.66
CA ARG A 102 19.76 13.09 -21.50
C ARG A 102 21.22 13.54 -21.32
N ASP A 103 21.84 13.21 -20.20
CA ASP A 103 23.28 13.00 -20.11
C ASP A 103 23.49 11.52 -19.87
N GLY A 104 24.22 10.88 -20.79
CA GLY A 104 24.27 9.42 -21.01
C GLY A 104 24.94 8.61 -19.90
N SER A 105 24.45 8.71 -18.67
CA SER A 105 24.74 7.79 -17.57
C SER A 105 23.44 7.09 -17.20
N GLY A 106 23.17 5.96 -17.85
CA GLY A 106 22.07 5.09 -17.44
C GLY A 106 22.28 4.60 -16.00
N PRO A 107 21.20 4.24 -15.27
CA PRO A 107 21.36 3.60 -13.98
C PRO A 107 22.04 2.25 -14.20
N VAL A 108 23.23 2.12 -13.63
CA VAL A 108 23.93 0.84 -13.45
C VAL A 108 23.09 0.02 -12.48
N LEU A 109 22.39 -1.00 -13.00
CA LEU A 109 21.82 -2.07 -12.20
C LEU A 109 22.92 -3.11 -11.99
N GLU A 110 23.59 -3.04 -10.85
CA GLU A 110 24.63 -3.99 -10.46
C GLU A 110 24.23 -4.64 -9.13
N GLY A 111 23.94 -5.95 -9.20
CA GLY A 111 23.87 -6.92 -8.09
C GLY A 111 22.74 -6.70 -7.05
N ASP A 112 21.90 -7.66 -6.68
CA ASP A 112 22.07 -9.10 -6.67
C ASP A 112 20.74 -9.80 -6.93
N THR A 113 20.73 -10.66 -7.95
CA THR A 113 19.78 -11.74 -8.07
C THR A 113 20.27 -12.85 -7.16
N GLN A 114 19.66 -13.05 -6.00
CA GLN A 114 19.65 -14.37 -5.37
C GLN A 114 18.24 -14.94 -5.54
N ALA A 115 18.12 -15.78 -6.57
CA ALA A 115 17.01 -16.72 -6.67
C ALA A 115 16.99 -17.56 -5.39
N VAL A 116 15.90 -17.51 -4.62
CA VAL A 116 15.63 -18.50 -3.59
C VAL A 116 14.88 -19.63 -4.29
N ASP A 117 15.64 -20.69 -4.54
CA ASP A 117 15.20 -21.96 -5.10
C ASP A 117 14.20 -22.64 -4.15
N LEU A 118 13.05 -23.00 -4.71
CA LEU A 118 12.01 -23.81 -4.07
C LEU A 118 12.41 -25.28 -4.20
N THR A 119 13.01 -25.86 -3.17
CA THR A 119 13.05 -27.32 -3.03
C THR A 119 12.62 -27.76 -1.63
N VAL A 120 11.53 -28.51 -1.65
CA VAL A 120 10.94 -29.33 -0.58
C VAL A 120 11.85 -30.53 -0.32
N GLU A 121 12.30 -30.74 0.93
CA GLU A 121 12.40 -32.03 1.64
C GLU A 121 12.43 -31.79 3.16
#